data_AF-A0A1W1H9N4-F1
#
_entry.id   AF-A0A1W1H9N4-F1
#
_cell.length_a   1.000
_cell.length_b   1.000
_cell.length_c   1.000
_cell.angle_alpha   90.00
_cell.angle_beta   90.00
_cell.angle_gamma   90.00
#
_symmetry.space_group_name_H-M   'P 1'
#
loop_
_entity.id
_entity.type
_entity.pdbx_description
1 polymer ?
#
loop_
_entity_poly.entity_id
_entity_poly.type
_entity_poly.pdbx_seq_one_letter_code
_entity_poly.pdbx_strand_id
1 'polypeptide(L)' 'MPTVDHEDTIIEMLRDDPEFLVEYIKEAFNDGDQGIFQIAIQRLIKAGNYNLDVVEKEAA' A
#
# COMPACT_ATOMS: atom_id res chain seq x y z
N MET A 1 0.34 21.83 16.63
CA MET A 1 0.27 21.67 15.15
C MET A 1 -0.31 20.28 14.91
N PRO A 2 -1.37 20.10 14.11
CA PRO A 2 -1.79 18.75 13.76
C PRO A 2 -0.64 18.13 12.96
N THR A 3 0.04 17.15 13.56
CA THR A 3 0.97 16.30 12.84
C THR A 3 0.10 15.44 11.94
N VAL A 4 -0.11 15.89 10.71
CA VAL A 4 -0.71 15.04 9.68
C VAL A 4 0.12 13.76 9.67
N ASP A 5 -0.51 12.64 9.97
CA ASP A 5 0.20 11.37 10.04
C ASP A 5 0.76 11.08 8.65
N HIS A 6 2.05 10.77 8.60
CA HIS A 6 2.74 10.51 7.33
C HIS A 6 2.09 9.34 6.59
N GLU A 7 1.52 8.38 7.32
CA GLU A 7 0.81 7.25 6.74
C GLU A 7 -0.51 7.68 6.10
N ASP A 8 -1.30 8.53 6.76
CA ASP A 8 -2.57 9.04 6.20
C ASP A 8 -2.32 9.83 4.91
N THR A 9 -1.25 10.63 4.86
CA THR A 9 -0.89 11.40 3.65
C THR A 9 -0.58 10.47 2.48
N ILE A 10 0.18 9.40 2.72
CA ILE A 10 0.50 8.42 1.68
C ILE A 10 -0.77 7.71 1.22
N ILE A 11 -1.66 7.34 2.12
CA ILE A 11 -2.93 6.67 1.80
C ILE A 11 -3.83 7.57 0.94
N GLU A 12 -3.91 8.87 1.24
CA GLU A 12 -4.65 9.84 0.43
C GLU A 12 -4.04 9.96 -0.97
N MET A 13 -2.72 10.12 -1.08
CA MET A 13 -2.04 10.18 -2.39
C MET A 13 -2.23 8.90 -3.21
N LEU A 14 -2.17 7.72 -2.58
CA LEU A 14 -2.43 6.44 -3.25
C LEU A 14 -3.86 6.32 -3.77
N ARG A 15 -4.82 7.04 -3.18
CA ARG A 15 -6.22 7.04 -3.60
C ARG A 15 -6.47 8.02 -4.75
N ASP A 16 -5.93 9.24 -4.63
CA ASP A 16 -6.21 10.33 -5.56
C ASP A 16 -5.30 10.31 -6.81
N ASP A 17 -4.12 9.70 -6.74
CA ASP A 17 -3.13 9.68 -7.82
C ASP A 17 -2.76 8.24 -8.25
N PRO A 18 -3.32 7.74 -9.38
CA PRO A 18 -3.03 6.41 -9.88
C PRO A 18 -1.61 6.27 -10.46
N GLU A 19 -0.96 7.36 -10.88
CA GLU A 19 0.43 7.32 -11.35
C GLU A 19 1.38 7.17 -10.16
N PHE A 20 1.12 7.90 -9.07
CA PHE A 20 1.83 7.74 -7.80
C PHE A 20 1.72 6.31 -7.27
N LEU A 21 0.53 5.71 -7.31
CA LEU A 21 0.31 4.32 -6.91
C LEU A 21 1.23 3.34 -7.66
N VAL A 22 1.30 3.47 -8.98
CA VAL A 22 2.11 2.57 -9.82
C VAL A 22 3.59 2.70 -9.49
N GLU A 23 4.10 3.92 -9.37
CA GLU A 23 5.50 4.15 -9.02
C GLU A 23 5.81 3.68 -7.59
N TYR A 24 4.92 3.95 -6.63
CA TYR A 24 5.06 3.53 -5.24
C TYR A 24 5.18 2.00 -5.09
N ILE A 25 4.34 1.24 -5.80
CA ILE A 25 4.41 -0.24 -5.78
C ILE A 25 5.65 -0.75 -6.52
N LYS A 26 6.05 -0.12 -7.63
CA LYS A 26 7.27 -0.49 -8.36
C LYS A 26 8.52 -0.26 -7.51
N GLU A 27 8.62 0.88 -6.82
CA GLU A 27 9.74 1.17 -5.93
C GLU A 27 9.80 0.13 -4.81
N ALA A 28 8.68 -0.14 -4.14
CA ALA A 28 8.61 -1.15 -3.09
C ALA A 28 8.94 -2.57 -3.58
N PHE A 29 8.61 -2.90 -4.84
CA PHE A 29 8.98 -4.17 -5.45
C PHE A 29 10.47 -4.24 -5.81
N ASN A 30 11.03 -3.16 -6.37
CA ASN A 30 12.42 -3.08 -6.81
C ASN A 30 13.41 -3.01 -5.66
N ASP A 31 12.99 -2.52 -4.48
CA ASP A 31 13.80 -2.50 -3.27
C ASP A 31 14.23 -3.92 -2.84
N GLY A 32 13.44 -4.94 -3.20
CA GLY A 32 13.73 -6.34 -2.91
C GLY A 32 13.47 -6.75 -1.46
N ASP A 33 13.10 -5.81 -0.59
CA ASP A 33 12.66 -6.05 0.77
C ASP A 33 11.16 -6.44 0.81
N GLN A 34 10.90 -7.69 1.21
CA GLN A 34 9.53 -8.21 1.30
C GLN A 34 8.67 -7.45 2.34
N GLY A 35 9.27 -6.92 3.41
CA GLY A 35 8.57 -6.16 4.43
C GLY A 35 8.09 -4.81 3.90
N ILE A 36 8.95 -4.10 3.15
CA ILE A 36 8.56 -2.84 2.50
C ILE A 36 7.45 -3.08 1.47
N PHE A 37 7.56 -4.15 0.69
CA PHE A 37 6.52 -4.52 -0.26
C PHE A 37 5.19 -4.84 0.43
N GLN A 38 5.20 -5.61 1.53
CA GLN A 38 3.99 -5.90 2.31
C GLN A 38 3.35 -4.63 2.87
N ILE A 39 4.14 -3.69 3.40
CA ILE A 39 3.64 -2.40 3.91
C ILE A 39 3.02 -1.59 2.76
N ALA A 40 3.67 -1.56 1.60
CA ALA A 40 3.18 -0.82 0.43
C ALA A 40 1.82 -1.38 -0.05
N ILE A 41 1.69 -2.71 -0.09
CA ILE A 41 0.42 -3.37 -0.37
C ILE A 41 -0.61 -3.03 0.70
N GLN A 42 -0.33 -3.15 2.00
CA GLN A 42 -1.30 -2.80 3.05
C GLN A 42 -1.83 -1.37 2.93
N ARG A 43 -0.97 -0.41 2.58
CA ARG A 43 -1.38 0.99 2.34
C ARG A 43 -2.27 1.13 1.11
N LEU A 44 -1.99 0.40 0.04
CA LEU A 44 -2.86 0.32 -1.14
C LEU A 44 -4.25 -0.23 -0.79
N ILE A 45 -4.33 -1.26 0.06
CA ILE A 45 -5.59 -1.84 0.54
C ILE A 45 -6.41 -0.78 1.29
N LYS A 46 -5.77 -0.08 2.23
CA LYS A 46 -6.40 1.02 2.98
C LYS A 46 -6.85 2.15 2.05
N ALA A 47 -6.05 2.51 1.05
CA ALA A 47 -6.35 3.60 0.11
C ALA A 47 -7.58 3.30 -0.74
N GLY A 48 -7.66 2.11 -1.32
CA GLY A 48 -8.78 1.72 -2.17
C GLY A 48 -10.04 1.28 -1.43
N ASN A 49 -10.04 1.29 -0.09
CA ASN A 49 -11.11 0.76 0.75
C ASN A 49 -11.46 -0.71 0.35
N TYR A 50 -10.48 -1.42 -0.21
CA TYR A 50 -10.64 -2.80 -0.62
C TYR A 50 -10.62 -3.64 0.67
N ASN A 51 -11.72 -4.30 1.01
CA ASN A 51 -11.67 -5.42 1.95
C ASN A 51 -11.00 -6.57 1.20
N LEU A 52 -9.67 -6.60 1.24
CA LEU A 52 -8.92 -7.75 0.78
C LEU A 52 -9.07 -8.84 1.83
N ASP A 53 -10.11 -9.64 1.65
CA ASP A 53 -10.18 -10.99 2.18
C ASP A 53 -9.01 -11.74 1.53
N VAL A 54 -7.86 -11.72 2.22
CA VAL A 54 -6.70 -12.53 1.83
C VAL A 54 -7.14 -13.96 2.06
N VAL A 55 -7.69 -14.58 1.02
CA VAL A 55 -7.94 -16.02 1.00
C VAL A 55 -6.57 -16.67 0.96
N GLU A 56 -6.01 -16.95 2.14
CA GLU A 56 -4.94 -17.93 2.27
C GLU A 56 -5.48 -19.21 1.63
N LYS A 57 -4.99 -19.54 0.42
CA LYS A 57 -5.16 -20.90 -0.07
C LYS A 57 -4.37 -21.78 0.88
N GLU A 58 -5.08 -22.41 1.82
CA GLU A 58 -4.57 -23.58 2.53
C GLU A 58 -3.96 -24.51 1.50
N ALA A 59 -2.64 -24.68 1.60
CA ALA A 59 -1.92 -25.68 0.84
C ALA A 59 -2.40 -27.05 1.35
N ALA A 60 -3.32 -27.67 0.59
CA ALA A 60 -3.75 -29.05 0.76
C ALA A 60 -2.80 -30.01 0.03
#